data_AF-A0A0J9EM05-F1
#
_entry.id   AF-A0A0J9EM05-F1
#
_cell.length_a   1.000
_cell.length_b   1.000
_cell.length_c   1.000
_cell.angle_alpha   90.00
_cell.angle_beta   90.00
_cell.angle_gamma   90.00
#
_symmetry.space_group_name_H-M   'P 1'
#
loop_
_entity.id
_entity.type
_entity.pdbx_description
1 polymer ?
#
loop_
_entity_poly.entity_id
_entity_poly.type
_entity_poly.pdbx_seq_one_letter_code
_entity_poly.pdbx_strand_id
1 'polypeptide(L)'
;MGGCCSSTSGGDVEQKKRSQMIDKGIEDDMKRLRRECKILLLGSGESGKSTIVKQMKIIHQNGYSVEELTMCRSTVYKNLLDCAKDLIGALHHFELQPSSPKVKEYMEYLNSYQIDPDPNTPIDPKVGDAVTYLWNDPIMPTVLEHQNEFYLMDSAPYFFRRSETYYCAGLHTQRGRCSSRQN
;
A
#
# COMPACT_ATOMS: atom_id res chain seq x y z
N MET A 1 -5.95 -72.12 6.39
CA MET A 1 -4.99 -71.59 5.40
C MET A 1 -5.80 -70.93 4.29
N GLY A 2 -5.84 -69.60 4.25
CA GLY A 2 -6.50 -68.84 3.19
C GLY A 2 -5.47 -67.93 2.53
N GLY A 3 -4.73 -68.46 1.57
CA GLY A 3 -3.79 -67.69 0.75
C GLY A 3 -4.56 -66.97 -0.34
N CYS A 4 -4.77 -65.66 -0.19
CA CYS A 4 -5.32 -64.81 -1.23
C CYS A 4 -4.19 -64.42 -2.19
N CYS A 5 -4.17 -65.05 -3.36
CA CYS A 5 -3.33 -64.69 -4.49
C CYS A 5 -3.89 -63.44 -5.17
N SER A 6 -3.34 -62.25 -4.89
CA SER A 6 -3.59 -61.06 -5.70
C SER A 6 -2.55 -60.98 -6.82
N SER A 7 -2.97 -61.38 -8.02
CA SER A 7 -2.32 -61.06 -9.29
C SER A 7 -2.19 -59.54 -9.41
N THR A 8 -0.97 -59.04 -9.20
CA THR A 8 -0.65 -57.62 -9.22
C THR A 8 -0.72 -57.13 -10.66
N SER A 9 -1.84 -56.53 -11.05
CA SER A 9 -1.95 -55.84 -12.33
C SER A 9 -0.98 -54.66 -12.33
N GLY A 10 -0.33 -54.36 -13.46
CA GLY A 10 0.66 -53.26 -13.55
C GLY A 10 0.09 -51.89 -13.12
N GLY A 11 -1.23 -51.71 -13.22
CA GLY A 11 -1.95 -50.53 -12.72
C GLY A 11 -2.01 -50.44 -11.19
N ASP A 12 -2.16 -51.55 -10.46
CA ASP A 12 -2.16 -51.56 -8.99
C ASP A 12 -0.80 -51.17 -8.41
N VAL A 13 0.29 -51.60 -9.06
CA VAL A 13 1.65 -51.26 -8.64
C VAL A 13 1.90 -49.76 -8.80
N GLU A 14 1.46 -49.17 -9.91
CA GLU A 14 1.65 -47.74 -10.19
C GLU A 14 0.75 -46.87 -9.31
N GLN A 15 -0.49 -47.29 -9.05
CA GLN A 15 -1.37 -46.64 -8.07
C GLN A 15 -0.78 -46.71 -6.66
N LYS A 16 -0.22 -47.85 -6.26
CA LYS A 16 0.43 -48.01 -4.96
C LYS A 16 1.67 -47.13 -4.83
N LYS A 17 2.50 -47.01 -5.88
CA LYS A 17 3.64 -46.07 -5.91
C LYS A 17 3.18 -44.62 -5.81
N ARG A 18 2.12 -44.24 -6.52
CA ARG A 18 1.53 -42.90 -6.45
C ARG A 18 1.00 -42.59 -5.05
N SER A 19 0.30 -43.54 -4.42
CA SER A 19 -0.15 -43.41 -3.03
C SER A 19 1.02 -43.23 -2.07
N GLN A 20 2.07 -44.06 -2.18
CA GLN A 20 3.27 -43.94 -1.35
C GLN A 20 3.99 -42.60 -1.52
N MET A 21 4.03 -42.05 -2.75
CA MET A 21 4.59 -40.72 -2.99
C MET A 21 3.76 -39.61 -2.34
N ILE A 22 2.43 -39.73 -2.35
CA ILE A 22 1.52 -38.79 -1.68
C ILE A 22 1.72 -38.87 -0.16
N ASP A 23 1.73 -40.08 0.41
CA ASP A 23 1.90 -40.29 1.85
C ASP A 23 3.24 -39.73 2.35
N LYS A 24 4.31 -39.91 1.56
CA LYS A 24 5.62 -39.31 1.85
C LYS A 24 5.57 -37.78 1.80
N GLY A 25 4.90 -37.20 0.82
CA GLY A 25 4.69 -35.76 0.71
C GLY A 25 3.94 -35.19 1.92
N ILE A 26 2.88 -35.87 2.37
CA ILE A 26 2.12 -35.49 3.57
C ILE A 26 3.00 -35.54 4.82
N GLU A 27 3.84 -36.58 4.97
CA GLU A 27 4.73 -36.70 6.12
C GLU A 27 5.79 -35.59 6.17
N ASP A 28 6.36 -35.24 5.01
CA ASP A 28 7.32 -34.15 4.89
C ASP A 28 6.67 -32.79 5.16
N ASP A 29 5.44 -32.56 4.66
CA ASP A 29 4.65 -31.37 4.98
C ASP A 29 4.29 -31.29 6.46
N MET A 30 3.94 -32.41 7.10
CA MET A 30 3.69 -32.46 8.55
C MET A 30 4.95 -32.10 9.34
N LYS A 31 6.13 -32.59 8.94
CA LYS A 31 7.40 -32.22 9.59
C LYS A 31 7.70 -30.73 9.42
N ARG A 32 7.39 -30.14 8.26
CA ARG A 32 7.54 -28.70 8.02
C ARG A 32 6.57 -27.88 8.87
N LEU A 33 5.29 -28.23 8.87
CA LEU A 33 4.24 -27.57 9.65
C LEU A 33 4.52 -27.61 11.16
N ARG A 34 5.06 -28.72 11.67
CA ARG A 34 5.45 -28.84 13.09
C ARG A 34 6.59 -27.90 13.49
N ARG A 35 7.42 -27.47 12.54
CA ARG A 35 8.53 -26.53 12.77
C ARG A 35 8.13 -25.07 12.52
N GLU A 36 6.95 -24.84 11.95
CA GLU A 36 6.46 -23.50 11.64
C GLU A 36 5.83 -22.87 12.89
N CYS A 37 6.29 -21.67 13.25
CA CYS A 37 5.69 -20.88 14.32
C CYS A 37 4.61 -19.96 13.72
N LYS A 38 3.35 -20.16 14.11
CA LYS A 38 2.23 -19.30 13.67
C LYS A 38 2.01 -18.18 14.68
N ILE A 39 2.11 -16.94 14.20
CA ILE A 39 1.91 -15.74 15.01
C ILE A 39 0.63 -15.04 14.54
N LEU A 40 -0.28 -14.77 15.48
CA LEU A 40 -1.49 -13.98 15.23
C LEU A 40 -1.34 -12.60 15.87
N LEU A 41 -1.43 -11.55 15.05
CA LEU A 41 -1.40 -10.16 15.52
C LEU A 41 -2.83 -9.64 15.68
N LEU A 42 -3.19 -9.22 16.89
CA LEU A 42 -4.51 -8.67 17.23
C LEU A 42 -4.39 -7.20 17.64
N GLY A 43 -5.43 -6.41 17.36
CA GLY A 43 -5.49 -4.98 17.70
C GLY A 43 -6.50 -4.22 16.84
N SER A 44 -6.87 -3.01 17.28
CA SER A 44 -7.79 -2.09 16.57
C SER A 44 -7.33 -1.77 15.14
N GLY A 45 -8.22 -1.21 14.30
CA GLY A 45 -7.82 -0.57 13.05
C GLY A 45 -6.63 0.36 13.28
N GLU A 46 -5.69 0.39 12.34
CA GLU A 46 -4.52 1.30 12.36
C GLU A 46 -3.48 1.09 13.47
N SER A 47 -3.64 0.09 14.34
CA SER A 47 -2.70 -0.23 15.43
C SER A 47 -1.29 -0.69 15.00
N GLY A 48 -0.91 -0.54 13.73
CA GLY A 48 0.42 -0.88 13.22
C GLY A 48 0.67 -2.37 12.95
N LYS A 49 -0.34 -3.26 13.02
CA LYS A 49 -0.17 -4.70 12.75
C LYS A 49 0.47 -4.96 11.38
N SER A 50 -0.04 -4.32 10.34
CA SER A 50 0.51 -4.42 8.99
C SER A 50 1.94 -3.89 8.95
N THR A 51 2.27 -2.86 9.73
CA THR A 51 3.63 -2.32 9.83
C THR A 51 4.60 -3.34 10.41
N ILE A 52 4.21 -4.08 11.45
CA ILE A 52 5.04 -5.16 12.02
C ILE A 52 5.31 -6.23 10.96
N VAL A 53 4.28 -6.69 10.23
CA VAL A 53 4.44 -7.68 9.16
C VAL A 53 5.34 -7.14 8.04
N LYS A 54 5.18 -5.87 7.65
CA LYS A 54 6.04 -5.22 6.66
C LYS A 54 7.51 -5.17 7.11
N GLN A 55 7.76 -4.87 8.38
CA GLN A 55 9.13 -4.86 8.93
C GLN A 55 9.73 -6.27 9.00
N MET A 56 8.94 -7.29 9.34
CA MET A 56 9.41 -8.67 9.31
C MET A 56 9.89 -9.07 7.91
N LYS A 57 9.17 -8.62 6.87
CA LYS A 57 9.58 -8.83 5.48
C LYS A 57 10.90 -8.15 5.13
N ILE A 58 11.06 -6.88 5.52
CA ILE A 58 12.28 -6.11 5.27
C ILE A 58 13.50 -6.81 5.88
N ILE A 59 13.37 -7.31 7.10
CA ILE A 59 14.49 -7.90 7.86
C ILE A 59 14.79 -9.34 7.44
N HIS A 60 13.76 -10.15 7.08
CA HIS A 60 13.92 -11.61 6.94
C HIS A 60 13.62 -12.17 5.54
N GLN A 61 13.05 -11.39 4.62
CA GLN A 61 12.61 -11.87 3.29
C GLN A 61 13.20 -11.07 2.12
N ASN A 62 14.45 -10.57 2.27
CA ASN A 62 15.17 -9.81 1.25
C ASN A 62 14.43 -8.56 0.72
N GLY A 63 13.55 -7.97 1.53
CA GLY A 63 12.81 -6.76 1.15
C GLY A 63 11.62 -7.00 0.22
N TYR A 64 11.32 -6.01 -0.64
CA TYR A 64 10.18 -6.04 -1.56
C TYR A 64 10.65 -6.19 -3.00
N SER A 65 9.90 -6.95 -3.80
CA SER A 65 10.15 -7.02 -5.24
C SER A 65 9.70 -5.73 -5.94
N VAL A 66 10.15 -5.54 -7.19
CA VAL A 66 9.77 -4.36 -7.98
C VAL A 66 8.25 -4.33 -8.21
N GLU A 67 7.64 -5.48 -8.46
CA GLU A 67 6.19 -5.61 -8.66
C GLU A 67 5.41 -5.22 -7.40
N GLU A 68 5.90 -5.61 -6.22
CA GLU A 68 5.29 -5.23 -4.94
C GLU A 68 5.44 -3.75 -4.65
N LEU A 69 6.58 -3.16 -4.99
CA LEU A 69 6.79 -1.72 -4.88
C LEU A 69 5.87 -0.93 -5.82
N THR A 70 5.62 -1.44 -7.04
CA THR A 70 4.67 -0.84 -7.98
C THR A 70 3.24 -0.87 -7.44
N MET A 71 2.80 -1.99 -6.85
CA MET A 71 1.50 -2.06 -6.18
C MET A 71 1.43 -1.14 -4.95
N CYS A 72 2.52 -1.04 -4.19
CA CYS A 72 2.62 -0.14 -3.04
C CYS A 72 2.49 1.34 -3.50
N ARG A 73 3.09 1.69 -4.64
CA ARG A 73 3.03 3.04 -5.22
C ARG A 73 1.60 3.49 -5.48
N SER A 74 0.77 2.64 -6.10
CA SER A 74 -0.65 2.95 -6.32
C SER A 74 -1.40 3.16 -5.02
N THR A 75 -1.08 2.36 -3.99
CA THR A 75 -1.66 2.53 -2.65
C THR A 75 -1.26 3.89 -2.04
N VAL A 76 -0.01 4.31 -2.20
CA VAL A 76 0.46 5.62 -1.72
C VAL A 76 -0.27 6.76 -2.44
N TYR A 77 -0.44 6.69 -3.76
CA TYR A 77 -1.17 7.70 -4.52
C TYR A 77 -2.63 7.79 -4.10
N LYS A 78 -3.27 6.64 -3.88
CA LYS A 78 -4.63 6.58 -3.37
C LYS A 78 -4.74 7.24 -2.00
N ASN A 79 -3.88 6.87 -1.07
CA ASN A 79 -3.85 7.46 0.27
C ASN A 79 -3.62 8.97 0.23
N LEU A 80 -2.72 9.46 -0.65
CA LEU A 80 -2.47 10.88 -0.82
C LEU A 80 -3.73 11.64 -1.28
N LEU A 81 -4.42 11.11 -2.30
CA LEU A 81 -5.63 11.73 -2.84
C LEU A 81 -6.81 11.64 -1.86
N ASP A 82 -6.99 10.50 -1.20
CA ASP A 82 -8.04 10.29 -0.21
C ASP A 82 -7.86 11.27 0.96
N CYS A 83 -6.65 11.39 1.52
CA CYS A 83 -6.38 12.38 2.57
C CYS A 83 -6.62 13.83 2.11
N ALA A 84 -6.29 14.16 0.85
CA ALA A 84 -6.55 15.49 0.31
C ALA A 84 -8.06 15.76 0.20
N LYS A 85 -8.84 14.77 -0.23
CA LYS A 85 -10.31 14.84 -0.30
C LYS A 85 -10.94 14.94 1.09
N ASP A 86 -10.40 14.22 2.08
CA ASP A 86 -10.87 14.31 3.48
C ASP A 86 -10.66 15.72 4.04
N LEU A 87 -9.49 16.34 3.80
CA LEU A 87 -9.23 17.74 4.17
C LEU A 87 -10.18 18.72 3.47
N ILE A 88 -10.46 18.50 2.19
CA ILE A 88 -11.42 19.33 1.43
C ILE A 88 -12.83 19.17 2.02
N GLY A 89 -13.22 17.94 2.36
CA GLY A 89 -14.49 17.66 3.03
C GLY A 89 -14.59 18.37 4.37
N ALA A 90 -13.53 18.35 5.19
CA ALA A 90 -13.46 19.07 6.45
C ALA A 90 -13.58 20.59 6.26
N LEU A 91 -12.87 21.18 5.29
CA LEU A 91 -13.01 22.60 4.94
C LEU A 91 -14.46 22.98 4.63
N HIS A 92 -15.16 22.17 3.83
CA HIS A 92 -16.57 22.40 3.52
C HIS A 92 -17.48 22.23 4.74
N HIS A 93 -17.20 21.25 5.60
CA HIS A 93 -18.00 20.98 6.80
C HIS A 93 -17.91 22.11 7.83
N PHE A 94 -16.70 22.66 8.04
CA PHE A 94 -16.47 23.78 8.96
C PHE A 94 -16.69 25.15 8.32
N GLU A 95 -17.21 25.19 7.09
CA GLU A 95 -17.47 26.42 6.31
C GLU A 95 -16.22 27.32 6.14
N LEU A 96 -15.04 26.72 6.20
CA LEU A 96 -13.76 27.42 6.07
C LEU A 96 -13.44 27.65 4.59
N GLN A 97 -13.06 28.88 4.26
CA GLN A 97 -12.68 29.26 2.90
C GLN A 97 -11.16 29.23 2.73
N PRO A 98 -10.66 28.70 1.60
CA PRO A 98 -9.23 28.76 1.30
C PRO A 98 -8.78 30.21 1.14
N SER A 99 -7.51 30.48 1.47
CA SER A 99 -6.97 31.83 1.48
C SER A 99 -6.79 32.41 0.06
N SER A 100 -6.72 31.55 -0.96
CA SER A 100 -6.52 31.97 -2.35
C SER A 100 -7.49 31.31 -3.34
N PRO A 101 -7.88 32.02 -4.43
CA PRO A 101 -8.67 31.44 -5.52
C PRO A 101 -7.98 30.25 -6.18
N LYS A 102 -6.65 30.26 -6.23
CA LYS A 102 -5.83 29.18 -6.78
C LYS A 102 -6.00 27.88 -6.01
N VAL A 103 -6.04 27.94 -4.68
CA VAL A 103 -6.27 26.76 -3.84
C VAL A 103 -7.69 26.23 -4.07
N LYS A 104 -8.68 27.12 -4.23
CA LYS A 104 -10.05 26.70 -4.57
C LYS A 104 -10.13 25.93 -5.90
N GLU A 105 -9.46 26.40 -6.95
CA GLU A 105 -9.36 25.67 -8.23
C GLU A 105 -8.68 24.30 -8.07
N TYR A 106 -7.64 24.22 -7.23
CA TYR A 106 -6.97 22.96 -6.93
C TYR A 106 -7.85 22.00 -6.13
N MET A 107 -8.68 22.50 -5.20
CA MET A 107 -9.66 21.68 -4.47
C MET A 107 -10.68 21.05 -5.43
N GLU A 108 -11.23 21.83 -6.36
CA GLU A 108 -12.16 21.35 -7.40
C GLU A 108 -11.51 20.30 -8.32
N TYR A 109 -10.26 20.55 -8.71
CA TYR A 109 -9.46 19.59 -9.48
C TYR A 109 -9.23 18.29 -8.70
N LEU A 110 -8.82 18.35 -7.42
CA LEU A 110 -8.58 17.16 -6.59
C LEU A 110 -9.86 16.36 -6.35
N ASN A 111 -11.01 17.02 -6.15
CA ASN A 111 -12.29 16.36 -6.00
C ASN A 111 -12.72 15.60 -7.26
N SER A 112 -12.49 16.17 -8.44
CA SER A 112 -12.82 15.55 -9.73
C SER A 112 -11.78 14.52 -10.20
N TYR A 113 -10.55 14.57 -9.69
CA TYR A 113 -9.49 13.66 -10.07
C TYR A 113 -9.75 12.22 -9.60
N GLN A 114 -9.49 11.27 -10.50
CA GLN A 114 -9.57 9.83 -10.26
C GLN A 114 -8.25 9.19 -10.66
N ILE A 115 -7.76 8.31 -9.80
CA ILE A 115 -6.52 7.57 -10.07
C ILE A 115 -6.84 6.43 -11.03
N ASP A 116 -5.98 6.25 -12.02
CA ASP A 116 -6.07 5.14 -12.96
C ASP A 116 -5.89 3.81 -12.21
N PRO A 117 -6.75 2.80 -12.46
CA PRO A 117 -6.62 1.49 -11.82
C PRO A 117 -5.33 0.74 -12.21
N ASP A 118 -4.69 1.08 -13.33
CA ASP A 118 -3.39 0.50 -13.73
C ASP A 118 -2.25 1.04 -12.85
N PRO A 119 -1.55 0.16 -12.10
CA PRO A 119 -0.42 0.57 -11.26
C PRO A 119 0.76 1.17 -12.01
N ASN A 120 0.85 0.91 -13.32
CA ASN A 120 1.93 1.41 -14.16
C ASN A 120 1.71 2.85 -14.63
N THR A 121 0.46 3.30 -14.65
CA THR A 121 0.10 4.66 -15.05
C THR A 121 0.57 5.66 -13.98
N PRO A 122 1.42 6.64 -14.32
CA PRO A 122 1.82 7.67 -13.39
C PRO A 122 0.67 8.62 -13.09
N ILE A 123 0.62 9.12 -11.85
CA ILE A 123 -0.32 10.18 -11.46
C ILE A 123 0.03 11.50 -12.15
N ASP A 124 -0.97 12.33 -12.44
CA ASP A 124 -0.76 13.66 -13.00
C ASP A 124 0.09 14.51 -12.04
N PRO A 125 1.22 15.08 -12.50
CA PRO A 125 2.07 15.96 -11.68
C PRO A 125 1.30 17.11 -11.03
N LYS A 126 0.21 17.58 -11.66
CA LYS A 126 -0.65 18.64 -11.13
C LYS A 126 -1.31 18.26 -9.80
N VAL A 127 -1.51 16.97 -9.52
CA VAL A 127 -2.00 16.51 -8.20
C VAL A 127 -1.01 16.88 -7.11
N GLY A 128 0.28 16.78 -7.38
CA GLY A 128 1.33 17.14 -6.45
C GLY A 128 1.33 18.59 -6.07
N ASP A 129 1.29 19.44 -7.09
CA ASP A 129 1.19 20.88 -6.90
C ASP A 129 -0.09 21.20 -6.12
N ALA A 130 -1.23 20.64 -6.53
CA ALA A 130 -2.52 20.87 -5.88
C ALA A 130 -2.51 20.51 -4.39
N VAL A 131 -1.99 19.33 -4.03
CA VAL A 131 -1.88 18.88 -2.64
C VAL A 131 -0.91 19.75 -1.85
N THR A 132 0.20 20.18 -2.47
CA THR A 132 1.19 21.04 -1.82
C THR A 132 0.64 22.44 -1.56
N TYR A 133 -0.11 23.01 -2.51
CA TYR A 133 -0.79 24.29 -2.34
C TYR A 133 -1.89 24.20 -1.27
N LEU A 134 -2.67 23.11 -1.25
CA LEU A 134 -3.68 22.88 -0.23
C LEU A 134 -3.05 22.78 1.16
N TRP A 135 -2.02 21.95 1.34
CA TRP A 135 -1.37 21.71 2.63
C TRP A 135 -0.65 22.94 3.20
N ASN A 136 -0.16 23.82 2.34
CA ASN A 136 0.50 25.07 2.75
C ASN A 136 -0.46 26.28 2.80
N ASP A 137 -1.77 26.09 2.58
CA ASP A 137 -2.72 27.19 2.72
C ASP A 137 -2.78 27.64 4.20
N PRO A 138 -2.79 28.96 4.47
CA PRO A 138 -2.90 29.50 5.82
C PRO A 138 -4.08 28.99 6.65
N ILE A 139 -5.13 28.44 6.01
CA ILE A 139 -6.28 27.86 6.69
C ILE A 139 -6.01 26.47 7.31
N MET A 140 -4.96 25.77 6.88
CA MET A 140 -4.69 24.39 7.30
C MET A 140 -4.51 24.20 8.80
N PRO A 141 -3.78 25.07 9.54
CA PRO A 141 -3.71 24.96 11.00
C PRO A 141 -5.09 24.99 11.66
N THR A 142 -5.99 25.86 11.19
CA THR A 142 -7.37 25.95 11.70
C THR A 142 -8.16 24.68 11.42
N VAL A 143 -8.03 24.09 10.22
CA VAL A 143 -8.65 22.78 9.91
C VAL A 143 -8.14 21.69 10.85
N LEU A 144 -6.82 21.67 11.10
CA LEU A 144 -6.18 20.67 11.94
C LEU A 144 -6.52 20.81 13.44
N GLU A 145 -6.95 21.98 13.90
CA GLU A 145 -7.52 22.14 15.25
C GLU A 145 -8.78 21.27 15.44
N HIS A 146 -9.54 21.07 14.36
CA HIS A 146 -10.73 20.22 14.32
C HIS A 146 -10.43 18.77 13.90
N GLN A 147 -9.16 18.32 13.90
CA GLN A 147 -8.78 16.96 13.46
C GLN A 147 -9.45 15.82 14.25
N ASN A 148 -10.01 16.08 15.43
CA ASN A 148 -10.74 15.08 16.22
C ASN A 148 -12.20 14.91 15.75
N GLU A 149 -12.69 15.81 14.90
CA GLU A 149 -14.08 15.85 14.41
C GLU A 149 -14.24 15.21 13.04
N PHE A 150 -13.13 14.92 12.35
CA PHE A 150 -13.12 14.17 11.10
C PHE A 150 -12.00 13.13 11.12
N TYR A 151 -12.13 12.11 10.27
CA TYR A 151 -11.06 11.13 10.12
C TYR A 151 -10.00 11.65 9.15
N LEU A 152 -8.75 11.68 9.60
CA LEU A 152 -7.58 11.93 8.77
C LEU A 152 -6.54 10.86 9.09
N MET A 153 -5.99 10.25 8.05
CA MET A 153 -4.95 9.23 8.22
C MET A 153 -3.72 9.81 8.92
N ASP A 154 -3.20 9.13 9.95
CA ASP A 154 -2.02 9.57 10.72
C ASP A 154 -0.78 9.88 9.85
N SER A 155 -0.63 9.17 8.73
CA SER A 155 0.48 9.37 7.79
C SER A 155 0.28 10.51 6.78
N ALA A 156 -0.86 11.19 6.79
CA ALA A 156 -1.18 12.29 5.86
C ALA A 156 -0.12 13.41 5.88
N PRO A 157 0.36 13.91 7.04
CA PRO A 157 1.39 14.96 7.06
C PRO A 157 2.71 14.52 6.42
N TYR A 158 3.05 13.24 6.55
CA TYR A 158 4.23 12.67 5.90
C TYR A 158 4.08 12.64 4.37
N PHE A 159 2.91 12.22 3.88
CA PHE A 159 2.63 12.21 2.45
C PHE A 159 2.61 13.62 1.84
N PHE A 160 2.00 14.59 2.53
CA PHE A 160 1.90 15.97 2.04
C PHE A 160 3.22 16.72 2.06
N ARG A 161 4.07 16.52 3.07
CA ARG A 161 5.42 17.11 3.06
C ARG A 161 6.28 16.61 1.91
N ARG A 162 6.00 15.40 1.44
CA ARG A 162 6.82 14.68 0.47
C ARG A 162 6.16 14.55 -0.89
N SER A 163 5.00 15.18 -1.07
CA SER A 163 4.25 15.30 -2.33
C SER A 163 5.23 15.61 -3.46
N GLU A 164 5.95 16.73 -3.41
CA GLU A 164 6.92 17.16 -4.44
C GLU A 164 7.94 16.08 -4.84
N THR A 165 8.39 15.25 -3.89
CA THR A 165 9.39 14.20 -4.13
C THR A 165 8.81 13.00 -4.88
N TYR A 166 7.53 12.65 -4.63
CA TYR A 166 6.88 11.51 -5.29
C TYR A 166 6.75 11.69 -6.81
N TYR A 167 6.74 12.93 -7.29
CA TYR A 167 6.64 13.27 -8.72
C TYR A 167 8.00 13.35 -9.40
N CYS A 168 9.02 13.86 -8.70
CA CYS A 168 10.37 13.94 -9.27
C CYS A 168 10.97 12.55 -9.55
N ALA A 169 10.63 11.53 -8.76
CA ALA A 169 11.12 10.16 -8.97
C ALA A 169 10.66 9.53 -10.30
N GLY A 170 9.50 9.94 -10.85
CA GLY A 170 9.05 9.52 -12.19
C GLY A 170 9.76 10.26 -13.34
N LEU A 171 10.36 11.42 -13.06
CA LEU A 171 11.07 12.26 -14.04
C LEU A 171 12.60 12.03 -14.05
N HIS A 172 13.15 11.30 -13.08
CA HIS A 172 14.59 11.03 -12.99
C HIS A 172 15.11 10.08 -14.07
N THR A 173 14.24 9.45 -14.86
CA THR A 173 14.65 8.74 -16.08
C THR A 173 14.91 9.70 -17.26
N GLN A 174 14.59 11.00 -17.14
CA GLN A 174 14.71 11.96 -18.25
C GLN A 174 15.35 13.32 -17.90
N ARG A 175 15.62 13.67 -16.64
CA ARG A 175 16.32 14.94 -16.34
C ARG A 175 17.39 14.79 -15.27
N GLY A 176 18.63 14.65 -15.74
CA GLY A 176 19.79 15.09 -14.98
C GLY A 176 19.69 16.60 -14.69
N ARG A 177 20.16 16.98 -13.50
CA ARG A 177 20.29 18.35 -12.98
C ARG A 177 18.99 19.04 -12.59
N CYS A 178 18.62 18.90 -11.32
CA CYS A 178 18.22 20.06 -10.52
C CYS A 178 19.08 20.09 -9.26
N SER A 179 20.33 20.53 -9.45
CA SER A 179 21.08 21.19 -8.40
C SER A 179 20.52 22.60 -8.24
N SER A 180 20.68 23.17 -7.04
CA SER A 180 20.44 24.56 -6.66
C SER A 180 19.00 25.06 -6.61
N ARG A 181 18.43 25.04 -5.41
CA ARG A 181 17.86 26.24 -4.77
C ARG A 181 18.17 26.20 -3.27
N GLN A 182 19.29 26.82 -2.92
CA GLN A 182 19.55 27.41 -1.59
C GLN A 182 19.09 28.87 -1.61
N ASN A 183 18.76 29.35 -0.41
CA ASN A 183 18.45 30.72 0.04
C ASN A 183 17.01 31.20 -0.12
#